data_AF-A0A401HVU4-F1
#
_entry.id   AF-A0A401HVU4-F1
#
_cell.length_a   1.000
_cell.length_b   1.000
_cell.length_c   1.000
_cell.angle_alpha   90.00
_cell.angle_beta   90.00
_cell.angle_gamma   90.00
#
_symmetry.space_group_name_H-M   'P 1'
#
loop_
_entity.id
_entity.type
_entity.pdbx_description
1 polymer ?
#
loop_
_entity_poly.entity_id
_entity_poly.type
_entity_poly.pdbx_seq_one_letter_code
_entity_poly.pdbx_strand_id
1 'polypeptide(L)'
;MKIEKIEELKKETYRPLRDIVDHQCRPQGFHGIASYKYPELSEEELDRVDDWYCIGLPYALVVYHYDDIPLETDYSYAELMTSKNPVAIINAKSEMELAAEEEIARNRLHA
;
A
#
# COMPACT_ATOMS: atom_id res chain seq x y z
N MET A 1 0.83 -19.27 -13.98
CA MET A 1 -0.24 -18.30 -14.26
C MET A 1 0.41 -17.15 -14.99
N LYS A 2 0.13 -16.97 -16.28
CA LYS A 2 0.69 -15.84 -17.05
C LYS A 2 -0.07 -14.59 -16.61
N ILE A 3 0.65 -13.52 -16.33
CA ILE A 3 0.04 -12.21 -16.08
C ILE A 3 -0.43 -11.73 -17.46
N GLU A 4 -1.59 -12.24 -17.90
CA GLU A 4 -2.23 -11.79 -19.13
C GLU A 4 -2.56 -10.32 -18.94
N LYS A 5 -1.76 -9.47 -19.61
CA LYS A 5 -1.89 -8.02 -19.66
C LYS A 5 -1.89 -7.34 -18.29
N ILE A 6 -0.84 -6.55 -18.06
CA ILE A 6 -0.90 -5.38 -17.18
C ILE A 6 -1.91 -4.39 -17.80
N GLU A 7 -3.20 -4.74 -17.78
CA GLU A 7 -4.31 -3.95 -18.29
C GLU A 7 -4.67 -2.92 -17.23
N GLU A 8 -3.80 -1.93 -17.13
CA GLU A 8 -3.93 -0.57 -16.59
C GLU A 8 -2.59 -0.14 -15.96
N LEU A 9 -1.56 0.06 -16.80
CA LEU A 9 -0.48 0.99 -16.47
C LEU A 9 -1.09 2.40 -16.33
N LYS A 10 -1.65 2.71 -15.16
CA LYS A 10 -1.97 4.09 -14.82
C LYS A 10 -0.65 4.79 -14.54
N LYS A 11 -0.14 5.51 -15.54
CA LYS A 11 0.82 6.60 -15.34
C LYS A 11 0.16 7.61 -14.40
N GLU A 12 0.37 7.50 -13.09
CA GLU A 12 0.03 8.56 -12.17
C GLU A 12 1.27 9.45 -12.00
N THR A 13 1.09 10.73 -12.31
CA THR A 13 2.03 11.84 -12.14
C THR A 13 2.82 11.78 -10.85
N TYR A 14 4.10 12.19 -10.92
CA TYR A 14 4.99 12.44 -9.79
C TYR A 14 4.23 12.96 -8.57
N ARG A 15 4.24 12.21 -7.47
CA ARG A 15 3.55 12.57 -6.22
C ARG A 15 4.33 12.11 -5.00
N PRO A 16 4.11 12.72 -3.82
CA PRO A 16 4.62 12.21 -2.55
C PRO A 16 4.21 10.76 -2.32
N LEU A 17 5.11 9.94 -1.75
CA LEU A 17 4.75 8.59 -1.28
C LEU A 17 3.63 8.66 -0.23
N ARG A 18 3.62 9.72 0.59
CA ARG A 18 2.62 10.02 1.60
C ARG A 18 1.21 9.98 1.03
N ASP A 19 0.98 10.52 -0.17
CA ASP A 19 -0.35 10.53 -0.77
C ASP A 19 -0.89 9.11 -1.00
N ILE A 20 -0.02 8.17 -1.35
CA ILE A 20 -0.35 6.75 -1.53
C ILE A 20 -0.66 6.12 -0.17
N VAL A 21 0.23 6.34 0.78
CA VAL A 21 0.13 5.78 2.13
C VAL A 21 -1.13 6.29 2.83
N ASP A 22 -1.36 7.60 2.84
CA ASP A 22 -2.51 8.23 3.46
C ASP A 22 -3.80 7.78 2.80
N HIS A 23 -3.83 7.65 1.47
CA HIS A 23 -5.00 7.13 0.77
C HIS A 23 -5.34 5.70 1.21
N GLN A 24 -4.33 4.83 1.29
CA GLN A 24 -4.52 3.42 1.63
C GLN A 24 -4.86 3.22 3.11
N CYS A 25 -4.24 4.00 3.98
CA CYS A 25 -4.36 3.91 5.43
C CYS A 25 -5.42 4.84 6.02
N ARG A 26 -6.16 5.60 5.19
CA ARG A 26 -7.21 6.49 5.72
C ARG A 26 -8.28 5.68 6.45
N PRO A 27 -8.77 6.16 7.60
CA PRO A 27 -9.89 5.53 8.25
C PRO A 27 -11.17 5.60 7.42
N GLN A 28 -11.95 4.53 7.42
CA GLN A 28 -13.20 4.42 6.65
C GLN A 28 -14.31 3.78 7.49
N GLY A 29 -15.54 3.82 6.99
CA GLY A 29 -16.69 3.18 7.61
C GLY A 29 -17.23 3.90 8.85
N PHE A 30 -18.22 3.28 9.49
CA PHE A 30 -19.00 3.89 10.58
C PHE A 30 -18.15 4.22 11.83
N HIS A 31 -17.18 3.37 12.16
CA HIS A 31 -16.30 3.56 13.31
C HIS A 31 -15.02 4.35 12.98
N GLY A 32 -14.83 4.76 11.72
CA GLY A 32 -13.66 5.52 11.29
C GLY A 32 -12.35 4.78 11.60
N ILE A 33 -12.24 3.53 11.15
CA ILE A 33 -11.08 2.66 11.39
C ILE A 33 -10.35 2.41 10.09
N ALA A 34 -9.03 2.50 10.12
CA ALA A 34 -8.18 2.20 8.97
C ALA A 34 -8.05 0.69 8.80
N SER A 35 -8.33 0.19 7.59
CA SER A 35 -8.15 -1.23 7.24
C SER A 35 -6.69 -1.64 7.04
N TYR A 36 -5.80 -0.66 6.81
CA TYR A 36 -4.38 -0.86 6.57
C TYR A 36 -3.55 -0.16 7.65
N LYS A 37 -2.37 -0.72 7.90
CA LYS A 37 -1.38 -0.19 8.82
C LYS A 37 -0.53 0.85 8.11
N TYR A 38 -0.31 1.98 8.77
CA TYR A 38 0.69 2.94 8.32
C TYR A 38 2.07 2.27 8.35
N PRO A 39 2.83 2.28 7.24
CA PRO A 39 4.16 1.67 7.20
C PRO A 39 5.15 2.46 8.06
N GLU A 40 6.15 1.77 8.59
CA GLU A 40 7.25 2.41 9.33
C GLU A 40 8.26 2.98 8.34
N LEU A 41 8.08 4.23 7.95
CA LEU A 41 8.96 4.99 7.05
C LEU A 41 9.37 6.31 7.70
N SER A 42 10.51 6.86 7.28
CA SER A 42 10.92 8.20 7.68
C SER A 42 10.05 9.28 7.00
N GLU A 43 9.94 10.46 7.62
CA GLU A 43 9.21 11.59 7.02
C GLU A 43 9.82 12.00 5.66
N GLU A 44 11.14 11.87 5.51
CA GLU A 44 11.83 12.13 4.24
C GLU A 44 11.38 11.16 3.14
N GLU A 45 11.22 9.87 3.45
CA GLU A 45 10.72 8.88 2.50
C GLU A 45 9.24 9.11 2.15
N LEU A 46 8.42 9.46 3.14
CA LEU A 46 7.01 9.78 2.93
C LEU A 46 6.84 11.02 2.04
N ASP A 47 7.62 12.07 2.27
CA ASP A 47 7.52 13.32 1.50
C ASP A 47 8.27 13.28 0.16
N ARG A 48 9.01 12.20 -0.12
CA ARG A 48 9.68 12.02 -1.40
C ARG A 48 8.67 12.01 -2.54
N VAL A 49 8.88 12.92 -3.50
CA VAL A 49 8.13 12.99 -4.75
C VAL A 49 8.85 12.16 -5.79
N ASP A 50 8.20 11.13 -6.29
CA ASP A 50 8.76 10.22 -7.29
C ASP A 50 7.66 9.64 -8.19
N ASP A 51 8.07 8.88 -9.20
CA ASP A 51 7.18 7.99 -9.94
C ASP A 51 7.13 6.63 -9.24
N TRP A 52 5.93 6.22 -8.83
CA TRP A 52 5.72 5.08 -7.95
C TRP A 52 5.01 3.96 -8.69
N TYR A 53 5.56 2.76 -8.61
CA TYR A 53 4.91 1.55 -9.10
C TYR A 53 4.28 0.77 -7.94
N CYS A 54 2.97 0.54 -8.01
CA CYS A 54 2.21 -0.09 -6.93
C CYS A 54 1.64 -1.45 -7.36
N ILE A 55 1.85 -2.48 -6.54
CA ILE A 55 1.29 -3.83 -6.75
C ILE A 55 0.31 -4.13 -5.62
N GLY A 56 -0.96 -4.32 -5.98
CA GLY A 56 -1.99 -4.78 -5.05
C GLY A 56 -1.89 -6.30 -4.84
N LEU A 57 -1.81 -6.71 -3.59
CA LEU A 57 -1.82 -8.10 -3.16
C LEU A 57 -2.97 -8.36 -2.19
N PRO A 58 -3.38 -9.63 -2.01
CA PRO A 58 -4.24 -9.99 -0.90
C PRO A 58 -3.62 -9.48 0.40
N TYR A 59 -4.34 -8.58 1.08
CA TYR A 59 -3.95 -7.99 2.36
C TYR A 59 -2.69 -7.11 2.36
N ALA A 60 -2.18 -6.68 1.20
CA ALA A 60 -1.05 -5.74 1.16
C ALA A 60 -1.02 -4.89 -0.11
N LEU A 61 -0.41 -3.71 -0.02
CA LEU A 61 0.01 -2.90 -1.16
C LEU A 61 1.52 -2.74 -1.09
N VAL A 62 2.21 -3.11 -2.16
CA VAL A 62 3.68 -3.03 -2.27
C VAL A 62 4.03 -1.90 -3.22
N VAL A 63 4.94 -1.01 -2.80
CA VAL A 63 5.34 0.18 -3.56
C VAL A 63 6.82 0.11 -3.91
N TYR A 64 7.14 0.39 -5.17
CA TYR A 64 8.49 0.45 -5.73
C TYR A 64 8.71 1.80 -6.41
N HIS A 65 9.96 2.19 -6.61
CA HIS A 65 10.26 3.21 -7.62
C HIS A 65 9.92 2.65 -9.00
N TYR A 66 9.30 3.48 -9.86
CA TYR A 66 8.91 3.05 -11.19
C TYR A 66 10.12 2.61 -12.04
N ASP A 67 11.22 3.36 -11.96
CA ASP A 67 12.46 3.07 -12.70
C ASP A 67 13.16 1.77 -12.26
N ASP A 68 12.85 1.29 -11.05
CA ASP A 68 13.36 0.00 -10.58
C ASP A 68 12.66 -1.19 -11.25
N ILE A 69 11.52 -0.95 -11.90
CA ILE A 69 10.71 -1.97 -12.55
C ILE A 69 11.06 -2.05 -14.04
N PRO A 70 11.73 -3.12 -14.50
CA PRO A 70 12.04 -3.30 -15.91
C PRO A 70 10.76 -3.47 -16.74
N LEU A 71 10.48 -2.50 -17.62
CA LEU A 71 9.28 -2.45 -18.46
C LEU A 71 9.28 -3.44 -19.64
N GLU A 72 10.43 -4.08 -19.93
CA GLU A 72 10.65 -4.76 -21.22
C GLU A 72 10.26 -6.24 -21.29
N THR A 73 9.82 -6.91 -20.22
CA THR A 73 9.48 -8.34 -20.32
C THR A 73 8.37 -8.79 -19.37
N ASP A 74 7.74 -9.92 -19.72
CA ASP A 74 6.86 -10.76 -18.89
C ASP A 74 7.57 -11.17 -17.57
N TYR A 75 7.72 -10.25 -16.62
CA TYR A 75 8.22 -10.58 -15.28
C TYR A 75 7.12 -11.27 -14.49
N SER A 76 7.46 -12.41 -13.90
CA SER A 76 6.59 -13.02 -12.91
C SER A 76 6.66 -12.21 -11.61
N TYR A 77 5.54 -12.15 -10.90
CA TYR A 77 5.47 -11.53 -9.57
C TYR A 77 6.56 -12.04 -8.60
N ALA A 78 6.90 -13.32 -8.69
CA ALA A 78 7.94 -13.93 -7.86
C ALA A 78 9.33 -13.31 -8.10
N GLU A 79 9.65 -12.97 -9.36
CA GLU A 79 10.90 -12.32 -9.72
C GLU A 79 10.95 -10.88 -9.20
N LEU A 80 9.85 -10.13 -9.27
CA LEU A 80 9.77 -8.78 -8.70
C LEU A 80 10.03 -8.77 -7.19
N MET A 81 9.36 -9.64 -6.45
CA MET A 81 9.51 -9.73 -4.98
C MET A 81 10.89 -10.22 -4.52
N THR A 82 11.63 -10.93 -5.38
CA THR A 82 12.95 -11.49 -5.01
C THR A 82 14.12 -10.67 -5.53
N SER A 83 13.93 -9.88 -6.59
CA SER A 83 15.02 -9.14 -7.25
C SER A 83 15.04 -7.65 -6.92
N LYS A 84 13.97 -7.11 -6.34
CA LYS A 84 13.84 -5.69 -6.02
C LYS A 84 13.35 -5.48 -4.60
N ASN A 85 14.00 -4.56 -3.89
CA ASN A 85 13.56 -4.15 -2.56
C ASN A 85 12.39 -3.16 -2.71
N PRO A 86 11.22 -3.45 -2.12
CA PRO A 86 10.14 -2.49 -2.10
C PRO A 86 10.52 -1.30 -1.22
N VAL A 87 10.07 -0.12 -1.62
CA VAL A 87 10.22 1.11 -0.83
C VAL A 87 9.23 1.09 0.34
N ALA A 88 8.02 0.59 0.11
CA ALA A 88 7.02 0.46 1.16
C ALA A 88 6.20 -0.83 1.01
N ILE A 89 5.82 -1.41 2.16
CA ILE A 89 4.84 -2.49 2.23
C ILE A 89 3.73 -2.07 3.20
N ILE A 90 2.56 -1.74 2.66
CA ILE A 90 1.39 -1.31 3.41
C ILE A 90 0.50 -2.52 3.66
N ASN A 91 0.56 -3.07 4.86
CA ASN A 91 -0.15 -4.30 5.21
C ASN A 91 -1.55 -4.01 5.75
N ALA A 92 -2.53 -4.83 5.37
CA ALA A 92 -3.83 -4.83 6.01
C ALA A 92 -3.68 -5.18 7.50
N LYS A 93 -4.59 -4.66 8.31
CA LYS A 93 -4.78 -5.13 9.68
C LYS A 93 -5.40 -6.52 9.65
N SER A 94 -5.00 -7.35 10.59
CA SER A 94 -5.68 -8.61 10.87
C SER A 94 -7.09 -8.36 11.40
N GLU A 95 -7.95 -9.38 11.29
CA GLU A 95 -9.30 -9.34 11.85
C GLU A 95 -9.29 -9.03 13.36
N MET A 96 -8.29 -9.55 14.07
CA MET A 96 -8.14 -9.33 15.51
C MET A 96 -7.79 -7.87 15.83
N GLU A 97 -6.90 -7.24 15.06
CA GLU A 97 -6.56 -5.82 15.20
C GLU A 97 -7.79 -4.93 14.93
N LEU A 98 -8.54 -5.25 13.86
CA LEU A 98 -9.77 -4.51 13.53
C LEU A 98 -10.83 -4.64 14.62
N ALA A 99 -11.09 -5.85 15.11
CA ALA A 99 -12.06 -6.09 16.18
C ALA A 99 -11.70 -5.35 17.48
N ALA A 100 -10.41 -5.34 17.84
CA ALA A 100 -9.94 -4.62 19.01
C ALA A 100 -10.12 -3.10 18.87
N GLU A 101 -9.82 -2.53 17.70
CA GLU A 101 -10.03 -1.10 17.44
C GLU A 101 -11.52 -0.73 17.41
N GLU A 102 -12.37 -1.59 16.84
CA GLU A 102 -13.82 -1.41 16.83
C GLU A 102 -14.40 -1.40 18.25
N GLU A 103 -13.92 -2.30 19.11
CA GLU A 103 -14.35 -2.33 20.51
C GLU A 103 -13.96 -1.04 21.25
N ILE A 104 -12.71 -0.57 21.07
CA ILE A 104 -12.25 0.70 21.65
C ILE A 104 -13.10 1.87 21.12
N ALA A 105 -13.33 1.94 19.81
CA ALA A 105 -14.12 3.00 19.19
C ALA A 105 -15.57 3.00 19.68
N ARG A 106 -16.18 1.82 19.79
CA ARG A 106 -17.54 1.65 20.32
C ARG A 106 -17.65 2.12 21.77
N ASN A 107 -16.71 1.72 22.62
CA ASN A 107 -16.71 2.10 24.03
C ASN A 107 -16.56 3.62 24.22
N ARG A 108 -15.84 4.30 23.33
CA ARG A 108 -15.72 5.78 23.34
C ARG A 108 -17.00 6.51 22.94
N LEU A 109 -17.84 5.91 22.10
CA LEU A 109 -19.10 6.53 21.64
C LEU A 109 -20.25 6.39 22.67
N HIS A 110 -20.13 5.44 23.59
CA HIS A 110 -21.13 5.18 24.64
C HIS A 110 -20.75 5.73 26.02
N ALA A 111 -19.59 6.39 26.14
CA ALA A 111 -19.13 7.09 27.35
C ALA A 111 -19.47 8.58 27.28
#